data_AF-E3MBN9-F1
#
_entry.id   AF-E3MBN9-F1
#
_cell.length_a   1.000
_cell.length_b   1.000
_cell.length_c   1.000
_cell.angle_alpha   90.00
_cell.angle_beta   90.00
_cell.angle_gamma   90.00
#
_symmetry.space_group_name_H-M   'P 1'
#
loop_
_entity.id
_entity.type
_entity.pdbx_description
1 polymer ?
#
loop_
_entity_poly.entity_id
_entity_poly.type
_entity_poly.pdbx_seq_one_letter_code
_entity_poly.pdbx_strand_id
1 'polypeptide(L)'
;MRESSKYPINGICRFENFPEQNENNDFSEVIIGRMCGVDGWYVSLAIKAEDGINHIYPYLDCPSLTGNKQLAIRCFFSFMNQKPSENSQKVSRVLLDSSWAPIGNFIKLEELLDDKNGWLSNGTLCIEYGFCVESMEGIDGIWKFNFHDKLFDCDNKQNMIPLEDSRCGSDRCSPFYIHKQLLEFHSSYFPEENQKVHEFSSLNWHQHVLELLQIIHGVNVRVQNPCYTLNIGGMCKMNALNVRRYCERQLIKREVEDLGYYFFIASLHNLNHFLPYLLKHVKSGKQLSTIIMKDVEIEKMSSEFMKQCTRYFFENSEN
;
A
#
# COMPACT_ATOMS: atom_id res chain seq x y z
N MET A 1 -28.25 4.51 3.92
CA MET A 1 -26.83 4.14 4.18
C MET A 1 -26.10 5.45 4.47
N ARG A 2 -25.28 5.53 5.53
CA ARG A 2 -24.58 6.77 5.89
C ARG A 2 -23.44 7.04 4.91
N GLU A 3 -23.02 8.30 4.74
CA GLU A 3 -21.90 8.62 3.83
C GLU A 3 -20.58 8.02 4.34
N SER A 4 -20.38 8.07 5.66
CA SER A 4 -19.25 7.47 6.39
C SER A 4 -19.05 5.98 6.11
N SER A 5 -20.12 5.21 5.88
CA SER A 5 -20.03 3.75 5.67
C SER A 5 -19.42 3.36 4.32
N LYS A 6 -19.19 4.33 3.42
CA LYS A 6 -18.41 4.11 2.19
C LYS A 6 -16.91 4.15 2.45
N TYR A 7 -16.46 4.62 3.61
CA TYR A 7 -15.05 4.72 3.92
C TYR A 7 -14.57 3.47 4.65
N PRO A 8 -13.36 2.96 4.36
CA PRO A 8 -12.80 1.80 5.05
C PRO A 8 -12.60 2.03 6.54
N ILE A 9 -12.33 3.28 6.94
CA ILE A 9 -12.08 3.70 8.31
C ILE A 9 -13.13 4.76 8.64
N ASN A 10 -14.12 4.40 9.45
CA ASN A 10 -15.23 5.28 9.75
C ASN A 10 -15.74 5.06 11.18
N GLY A 11 -16.45 6.04 11.72
CA GLY A 11 -16.95 6.00 13.08
C GLY A 11 -17.48 7.34 13.56
N ILE A 12 -17.64 7.46 14.88
CA ILE A 12 -18.07 8.69 15.55
C ILE A 12 -17.07 9.01 16.65
N CYS A 13 -16.45 10.17 16.56
CA CYS A 13 -15.69 10.78 17.64
C CYS A 13 -16.65 11.45 18.64
N ARG A 14 -16.40 11.26 19.93
CA ARG A 14 -17.17 11.88 21.01
C ARG A 14 -16.23 12.72 21.87
N PHE A 15 -16.53 14.00 21.98
CA PHE A 15 -15.81 14.94 22.85
C PHE A 15 -16.73 15.23 24.03
N GLU A 16 -16.54 14.47 25.11
CA GLU A 16 -17.32 14.58 26.34
C GLU A 16 -16.94 15.84 27.11
N ASN A 17 -17.89 16.47 27.81
CA ASN A 17 -17.66 17.73 28.55
C ASN A 17 -17.04 18.82 27.65
N PHE A 18 -17.53 18.95 26.42
CA PHE A 18 -17.00 19.89 25.44
C PHE A 18 -16.87 21.34 25.95
N PRO A 19 -17.83 21.91 26.70
CA PRO A 19 -17.68 23.27 27.24
C PRO A 19 -16.45 23.44 28.14
N GLU A 20 -16.16 22.45 29.00
CA GLU A 20 -14.99 22.47 29.90
C GLU A 20 -13.68 22.35 29.11
N GLN A 21 -13.64 21.49 28.10
CA GLN A 21 -12.48 21.37 27.20
C GLN A 21 -12.21 22.68 26.45
N ASN A 22 -13.27 23.33 25.98
CA ASN A 22 -13.18 24.61 25.29
C ASN A 22 -12.67 25.73 26.21
N GLU A 23 -13.15 25.82 27.45
CA GLU A 23 -12.68 26.82 28.43
C GLU A 23 -11.18 26.68 28.73
N ASN A 24 -10.68 25.44 28.77
CA ASN A 24 -9.27 25.15 29.03
C ASN A 24 -8.41 25.16 27.75
N ASN A 25 -9.02 25.27 26.57
CA ASN A 25 -8.38 25.10 25.26
C ASN A 25 -7.56 23.79 25.18
N ASP A 26 -8.13 22.72 25.72
CA ASP A 26 -7.52 21.39 25.82
C ASP A 26 -8.51 20.33 25.30
N PHE A 27 -8.44 20.09 23.99
CA PHE A 27 -9.33 19.15 23.31
C PHE A 27 -8.75 17.74 23.31
N SER A 28 -9.55 16.78 23.76
CA SER A 28 -9.17 15.38 23.79
C SER A 28 -8.84 14.83 22.40
N GLU A 29 -7.86 13.94 22.33
CA GLU A 29 -7.57 13.18 21.11
C GLU A 29 -8.40 11.89 21.08
N VAL A 30 -9.14 11.69 19.99
CA VAL A 30 -9.86 10.44 19.74
C VAL A 30 -9.03 9.56 18.82
N ILE A 31 -8.48 8.47 19.35
CA ILE A 31 -7.62 7.55 18.60
C ILE A 31 -8.43 6.82 17.52
N ILE A 32 -7.96 6.95 16.28
CA ILE A 32 -8.48 6.24 15.11
C ILE A 32 -7.75 4.90 14.94
N GLY A 33 -6.45 4.87 15.27
CA GLY A 33 -5.62 3.67 15.23
C GLY A 33 -4.71 3.63 14.02
N ARG A 34 -4.73 2.53 13.27
CA ARG A 34 -3.87 2.30 12.12
C ARG A 34 -4.55 2.74 10.82
N MET A 35 -3.85 3.53 10.01
CA MET A 35 -4.22 3.82 8.63
C MET A 35 -2.97 3.74 7.75
N CYS A 36 -3.11 3.20 6.54
CA CYS A 36 -2.04 3.07 5.55
C CYS A 36 -0.74 2.43 6.10
N GLY A 37 -0.89 1.45 7.00
CA GLY A 37 0.24 0.77 7.66
C GLY A 37 0.94 1.58 8.75
N VAL A 38 0.44 2.75 9.11
CA VAL A 38 1.00 3.65 10.13
C VAL A 38 0.04 3.73 11.32
N ASP A 39 0.55 3.53 12.53
CA ASP A 39 -0.21 3.64 13.78
C ASP A 39 -0.24 5.08 14.31
N GLY A 40 -1.17 5.37 15.23
CA GLY A 40 -1.21 6.64 15.95
C GLY A 40 -1.98 7.75 15.24
N TRP A 41 -2.89 7.39 14.34
CA TRP A 41 -3.86 8.36 13.80
C TRP A 41 -4.89 8.73 14.86
N TYR A 42 -5.22 10.01 14.95
CA TYR A 42 -6.24 10.52 15.86
C TYR A 42 -7.01 11.68 15.22
N VAL A 43 -8.21 11.92 15.74
CA VAL A 43 -9.00 13.12 15.43
C VAL A 43 -9.08 13.97 16.69
N SER A 44 -8.87 15.28 16.53
CA SER A 44 -9.08 16.26 17.59
C SER A 44 -9.73 17.53 17.02
N LEU A 45 -9.88 18.55 17.86
CA LEU A 45 -10.50 19.82 17.54
C LEU A 45 -9.49 20.96 17.66
N ALA A 46 -9.66 21.97 16.82
CA ALA A 46 -8.88 23.19 16.89
C ALA A 46 -9.78 24.42 16.74
N ILE A 47 -9.33 25.54 17.30
CA ILE A 47 -10.00 26.83 17.19
C ILE A 47 -9.23 27.72 16.21
N LYS A 48 -9.96 28.40 15.32
CA LYS A 48 -9.44 29.47 14.47
C LYS A 48 -10.22 30.76 14.77
N ALA A 49 -9.50 31.81 15.12
CA ALA A 49 -10.08 33.15 15.23
C ALA A 49 -10.01 33.87 13.87
N GLU A 50 -11.15 34.27 13.33
CA GLU A 50 -11.26 35.11 12.13
C GLU A 50 -12.19 36.29 12.45
N ASP A 51 -11.70 37.52 12.24
CA ASP A 51 -12.45 38.77 12.50
C ASP A 51 -13.06 38.86 13.92
N GLY A 52 -12.35 38.33 14.92
CA GLY A 52 -12.81 38.29 16.31
C GLY A 52 -13.85 37.19 16.62
N ILE A 53 -14.19 36.36 15.64
CA ILE A 53 -15.11 35.23 15.78
C ILE A 53 -14.31 33.92 15.86
N ASN A 54 -14.49 33.19 16.95
CA ASN A 54 -13.90 31.87 17.12
C ASN A 54 -14.72 30.81 16.39
N HIS A 55 -14.04 30.05 15.55
CA HIS A 55 -14.59 28.91 14.85
C HIS A 55 -13.89 27.64 15.30
N ILE A 56 -14.64 26.56 15.45
CA ILE A 56 -14.11 25.24 15.76
C ILE A 56 -14.24 24.30 14.57
N TYR A 57 -13.23 23.45 14.39
CA TYR A 57 -13.20 22.46 13.32
C TYR A 57 -12.45 21.19 13.78
N PRO A 58 -12.87 20.01 13.30
CA PRO A 58 -12.10 18.79 13.50
C PRO A 58 -10.94 18.72 12.53
N TYR A 59 -9.87 18.05 12.94
CA TYR A 59 -8.76 17.69 12.08
C TYR A 59 -8.32 16.25 12.33
N LEU A 60 -7.76 15.63 11.30
CA LEU A 60 -7.10 14.33 11.39
C LEU A 60 -5.58 14.55 11.41
N ASP A 61 -4.88 13.88 12.30
CA ASP A 61 -3.41 13.98 12.39
C ASP A 61 -2.76 12.64 12.75
N CYS A 62 -1.46 12.55 12.47
CA CYS A 62 -0.59 11.43 12.80
C CYS A 62 0.84 11.94 13.06
N PRO A 63 1.32 11.96 14.31
CA PRO A 63 2.64 12.48 14.66
C PRO A 63 3.79 11.65 14.06
N SER A 64 3.50 10.40 13.67
CA SER A 64 4.49 9.39 13.25
C SER A 64 4.59 9.21 11.73
N LEU A 65 4.21 10.21 10.93
CA LEU A 65 4.25 10.17 9.46
C LEU A 65 5.69 10.25 8.90
N THR A 66 6.54 9.32 9.32
CA THR A 66 8.00 9.35 9.12
C THR A 66 8.46 8.64 7.85
N GLY A 67 7.58 7.89 7.18
CA GLY A 67 7.91 7.05 6.02
C GLY A 67 7.44 7.57 4.66
N ASN A 68 6.56 8.57 4.63
CA ASN A 68 5.95 9.10 3.41
C ASN A 68 6.12 10.62 3.33
N LYS A 69 6.37 11.13 2.12
CA LYS A 69 6.38 12.57 1.86
C LYS A 69 4.97 13.14 1.88
N GLN A 70 4.06 12.45 1.21
CA GLN A 70 2.69 12.88 1.03
C GLN A 70 1.73 11.68 1.03
N LEU A 71 0.49 11.91 1.44
CA LEU A 71 -0.61 10.97 1.30
C LEU A 71 -1.75 11.64 0.52
N ALA A 72 -2.30 10.96 -0.48
CA ALA A 72 -3.58 11.37 -1.05
C ALA A 72 -4.68 10.72 -0.23
N ILE A 73 -5.45 11.53 0.50
CA ILE A 73 -6.49 11.06 1.41
C ILE A 73 -7.84 11.67 1.05
N ARG A 74 -8.87 10.82 1.04
CA ARG A 74 -10.26 11.23 1.01
C ARG A 74 -10.81 11.23 2.43
N CYS A 75 -11.39 12.35 2.82
CA CYS A 75 -11.92 12.55 4.16
C CYS A 75 -13.38 12.99 4.12
N PHE A 76 -14.14 12.47 5.07
CA PHE A 76 -15.47 12.89 5.44
C PHE A 76 -15.46 13.27 6.91
N PHE A 77 -16.01 14.44 7.21
CA PHE A 77 -16.34 14.89 8.56
C PHE A 77 -17.78 15.38 8.58
N SER A 78 -18.52 15.07 9.62
CA SER A 78 -19.83 15.63 9.87
C SER A 78 -20.03 15.94 11.33
N PHE A 79 -20.24 17.21 11.67
CA PHE A 79 -20.80 17.55 12.98
C PHE A 79 -22.21 16.98 13.06
N MET A 80 -22.50 16.25 14.14
CA MET A 80 -23.79 15.61 14.35
C MET A 80 -24.67 16.55 15.18
N ASN A 81 -25.78 16.97 14.59
CA ASN A 81 -26.81 17.74 15.27
C ASN A 81 -27.91 16.79 15.77
N GLN A 82 -28.60 17.18 16.85
CA GLN A 82 -29.82 16.52 17.32
C GLN A 82 -30.91 16.44 16.24
N LYS A 83 -30.93 17.39 15.30
CA LYS A 83 -31.73 17.34 14.07
C LYS A 83 -30.83 16.93 12.89
N PRO A 84 -30.93 15.68 12.39
CA PRO A 84 -30.01 15.19 11.36
C PRO A 84 -29.97 16.02 10.06
N SER A 85 -31.04 16.76 9.75
CA SER A 85 -31.09 17.67 8.59
C SER A 85 -30.17 18.89 8.71
N GLU A 86 -29.75 19.24 9.93
CA GLU A 86 -28.87 20.37 10.22
C GLU A 86 -27.39 19.93 10.29
N ASN A 87 -27.07 18.64 10.15
CA ASN A 87 -25.70 18.14 10.15
C ASN A 87 -24.79 18.94 9.19
N SER A 88 -23.65 19.41 9.70
CA SER A 88 -22.66 20.13 8.89
C SER A 88 -21.61 19.17 8.38
N GLN A 89 -21.70 18.84 7.09
CA GLN A 89 -20.90 17.80 6.44
C GLN A 89 -19.84 18.41 5.51
N LYS A 90 -18.67 17.78 5.46
CA LYS A 90 -17.62 18.10 4.50
C LYS A 90 -17.01 16.82 3.96
N VAL A 91 -17.00 16.70 2.62
CA VAL A 91 -16.19 15.72 1.91
C VAL A 91 -15.05 16.44 1.24
N SER A 92 -13.83 15.95 1.41
CA SER A 92 -12.64 16.52 0.79
C SER A 92 -11.69 15.44 0.29
N ARG A 93 -10.85 15.81 -0.67
CA ARG A 93 -9.64 15.08 -1.04
C ARG A 93 -8.48 16.03 -0.84
N VAL A 94 -7.51 15.61 -0.05
CA VAL A 94 -6.34 16.44 0.29
C VAL A 94 -5.06 15.66 0.05
N LEU A 95 -4.02 16.39 -0.33
CA LEU A 95 -2.64 15.91 -0.28
C LEU A 95 -2.11 16.29 1.10
N LEU A 96 -2.00 15.30 1.96
CA LEU A 96 -1.51 15.44 3.32
C LEU A 96 0.01 15.35 3.32
N ASP A 97 0.68 16.36 3.86
CA ASP A 97 2.11 16.37 4.14
C ASP A 97 2.37 16.85 5.57
N SER A 98 3.63 16.97 5.99
CA SER A 98 4.01 17.41 7.34
C SER A 98 3.50 18.79 7.78
N SER A 99 2.97 19.61 6.86
CA SER A 99 2.53 20.99 7.13
C SER A 99 1.01 21.16 7.08
N TRP A 100 0.27 20.14 6.65
CA TRP A 100 -1.17 20.22 6.45
C TRP A 100 -1.88 19.10 7.20
N ALA A 101 -3.15 19.31 7.54
CA ALA A 101 -4.02 18.29 8.10
C ALA A 101 -5.35 18.30 7.35
N PRO A 102 -6.02 17.15 7.14
CA PRO A 102 -7.38 17.13 6.64
C PRO A 102 -8.31 17.72 7.71
N ILE A 103 -9.06 18.77 7.36
CA ILE A 103 -9.95 19.48 8.29
C ILE A 103 -11.41 19.41 7.85
N GLY A 104 -12.31 19.36 8.83
CA GLY A 104 -13.76 19.44 8.65
C GLY A 104 -14.26 20.85 8.30
N ASN A 105 -15.57 21.05 8.46
CA ASN A 105 -16.17 22.38 8.40
C ASN A 105 -15.82 23.19 9.65
N PHE A 106 -16.02 24.49 9.54
CA PHE A 106 -15.96 25.42 10.66
C PHE A 106 -17.37 25.62 11.20
N ILE A 107 -17.55 25.57 12.51
CA ILE A 107 -18.77 26.01 13.20
C ILE A 107 -18.39 27.15 14.12
N LYS A 108 -19.21 28.20 14.18
CA LYS A 108 -19.00 29.29 15.14
C LYS A 108 -19.14 28.73 16.56
N LEU A 109 -18.17 29.03 17.41
CA LEU A 109 -18.15 28.48 18.76
C LEU A 109 -19.40 28.88 19.56
N GLU A 110 -19.85 30.12 19.42
CA GLU A 110 -21.09 30.62 20.06
C GLU A 110 -22.34 29.85 19.59
N GLU A 111 -22.41 29.52 18.30
CA GLU A 111 -23.51 28.73 17.75
C GLU A 111 -23.49 27.30 18.29
N LEU A 112 -22.30 26.72 18.41
CA LEU A 112 -22.11 25.37 18.91
C LEU A 112 -22.48 25.24 20.40
N LEU A 113 -22.14 26.27 21.20
CA LEU A 113 -22.40 26.30 22.65
C LEU A 113 -23.86 26.69 23.01
N ASP A 114 -24.64 27.23 22.08
CA ASP A 114 -26.06 27.50 22.32
C ASP A 114 -26.87 26.19 22.24
N ASP A 115 -27.33 25.72 23.40
CA ASP A 115 -28.14 24.51 23.57
C ASP A 115 -29.36 24.45 22.61
N LYS A 116 -29.89 25.60 22.18
CA LYS A 116 -31.04 25.66 21.26
C LYS A 116 -30.69 25.18 19.85
N ASN A 117 -29.43 25.26 19.46
CA ASN A 117 -28.97 24.85 18.14
C ASN A 117 -28.75 23.34 18.04
N GLY A 118 -28.73 22.61 19.17
CA GLY A 118 -28.73 21.14 19.16
C GLY A 118 -27.42 20.48 18.71
N TRP A 119 -26.30 21.21 18.71
CA TRP A 119 -24.98 20.66 18.38
C TRP A 119 -24.39 19.81 19.51
N LEU A 120 -24.75 20.12 20.76
CA LEU A 120 -24.33 19.38 21.95
C LEU A 120 -25.47 18.50 22.44
N SER A 121 -25.14 17.30 22.91
CA SER A 121 -26.07 16.40 23.60
C SER A 121 -25.50 16.09 24.97
N ASN A 122 -26.09 16.66 26.02
CA ASN A 122 -25.58 16.60 27.40
C ASN A 122 -24.11 17.04 27.52
N GLY A 123 -23.74 18.13 26.83
CA GLY A 123 -22.37 18.63 26.82
C GLY A 123 -21.40 17.83 25.93
N THR A 124 -21.84 16.75 25.27
CA THR A 124 -21.02 16.00 24.32
C THR A 124 -21.15 16.57 22.91
N LEU A 125 -20.02 16.82 22.26
CA LEU A 125 -19.96 17.08 20.82
C LEU A 125 -19.65 15.77 20.06
N CYS A 126 -20.45 15.44 19.06
CA CYS A 126 -20.27 14.24 18.25
C CYS A 126 -19.88 14.59 16.81
N ILE A 127 -18.84 13.93 16.29
CA ILE A 127 -18.37 14.11 14.92
C ILE A 127 -18.29 12.75 14.24
N GLU A 128 -19.10 12.56 13.21
CA GLU A 128 -18.99 11.39 12.35
C GLU A 128 -17.83 11.59 11.37
N TYR A 129 -17.05 10.55 11.13
CA TYR A 129 -15.90 10.59 10.24
C TYR A 129 -15.84 9.41 9.27
N GLY A 130 -15.09 9.61 8.19
CA GLY A 130 -14.76 8.58 7.21
C GLY A 130 -13.46 8.93 6.49
N PHE A 131 -12.48 8.02 6.50
CA PHE A 131 -11.16 8.22 5.93
C PHE A 131 -10.78 7.09 4.96
N CYS A 132 -10.13 7.46 3.86
CA CYS A 132 -9.59 6.54 2.87
C CYS A 132 -8.28 7.10 2.33
N VAL A 133 -7.15 6.48 2.63
CA VAL A 133 -5.87 6.81 1.99
C VAL A 133 -5.84 6.13 0.62
N GLU A 134 -5.90 6.93 -0.44
CA GLU A 134 -5.99 6.47 -1.83
C GLU A 134 -4.60 6.12 -2.39
N SER A 135 -3.55 6.86 -2.01
CA SER A 135 -2.17 6.59 -2.42
C SER A 135 -1.15 7.27 -1.49
N MET A 136 0.10 6.82 -1.57
CA MET A 136 1.19 7.28 -0.70
C MET A 136 2.43 7.61 -1.54
N GLU A 137 3.01 8.78 -1.34
CA GLU A 137 4.29 9.14 -1.94
C GLU A 137 5.42 8.77 -0.98
N GLY A 138 6.27 7.82 -1.40
CA GLY A 138 7.44 7.46 -0.63
C GLY A 138 8.49 8.58 -0.60
N ILE A 139 9.47 8.45 0.30
CA ILE A 139 10.64 9.35 0.35
C ILE A 139 11.42 9.42 -0.98
N ASP A 140 11.31 8.39 -1.81
CA ASP A 140 11.84 8.29 -3.16
C ASP A 140 11.10 9.17 -4.18
N GLY A 141 9.99 9.84 -3.80
CA GLY A 141 9.15 10.63 -4.70
C GLY A 141 8.29 9.78 -5.63
N ILE A 142 8.13 8.48 -5.32
CA ILE A 142 7.34 7.56 -6.12
C ILE A 142 6.00 7.33 -5.42
N TRP A 143 4.92 7.64 -6.13
CA TRP A 143 3.55 7.32 -5.70
C TRP A 143 3.30 5.82 -5.75
N LYS A 144 2.79 5.30 -4.65
CA LYS A 144 2.52 3.88 -4.37
C LYS A 144 1.06 3.70 -4.02
N PHE A 145 0.50 2.56 -4.42
CA PHE A 145 -0.84 2.16 -3.99
C PHE A 145 -0.86 1.87 -2.49
N ASN A 146 -1.96 2.18 -1.82
CA ASN A 146 -2.20 1.74 -0.46
C ASN A 146 -2.84 0.35 -0.46
N PHE A 147 -2.06 -0.66 -0.11
CA PHE A 147 -2.55 -2.04 0.02
C PHE A 147 -2.91 -2.42 1.46
N HIS A 148 -2.72 -1.52 2.44
CA HIS A 148 -3.02 -1.81 3.84
C HIS A 148 -4.50 -1.65 4.17
N ASP A 149 -5.21 -0.80 3.42
CA ASP A 149 -6.62 -0.50 3.64
C ASP A 149 -7.45 -0.82 2.39
N LYS A 150 -8.74 -1.05 2.60
CA LYS A 150 -9.72 -1.14 1.50
C LYS A 150 -9.86 0.22 0.80
N LEU A 151 -10.29 0.19 -0.46
CA LEU A 151 -10.68 1.41 -1.17
C LEU A 151 -12.02 1.98 -0.68
N PHE A 152 -12.26 3.24 -1.05
CA PHE A 152 -13.58 3.85 -0.91
C PHE A 152 -14.65 3.02 -1.62
N ASP A 153 -15.71 2.71 -0.87
CA ASP A 153 -16.90 1.98 -1.27
C ASP A 153 -16.60 0.53 -1.70
N CYS A 154 -15.54 -0.05 -1.14
CA CYS A 154 -15.06 -1.39 -1.48
C CYS A 154 -16.10 -2.48 -1.23
N ASP A 155 -16.87 -2.40 -0.14
CA ASP A 155 -17.84 -3.46 0.21
C ASP A 155 -19.01 -3.53 -0.79
N ASN A 156 -19.41 -2.38 -1.36
CA ASN A 156 -20.43 -2.33 -2.41
C ASN A 156 -19.85 -2.65 -3.80
N LYS A 157 -18.64 -2.14 -4.11
CA LYS A 157 -18.02 -2.30 -5.44
C LYS A 157 -17.32 -3.63 -5.63
N GLN A 158 -16.97 -4.31 -4.54
CA GLN A 158 -16.22 -5.58 -4.53
C GLN A 158 -14.98 -5.53 -5.45
N ASN A 159 -14.29 -4.39 -5.43
CA ASN A 159 -13.21 -4.06 -6.36
C ASN A 159 -11.81 -4.33 -5.79
N MET A 160 -11.73 -4.96 -4.61
CA MET A 160 -10.47 -5.35 -3.98
C MET A 160 -10.47 -6.84 -3.63
N ILE A 161 -9.30 -7.46 -3.73
CA ILE A 161 -9.06 -8.86 -3.36
C ILE A 161 -8.20 -8.88 -2.10
N PRO A 162 -8.65 -9.50 -0.99
CA PRO A 162 -7.82 -9.69 0.19
C PRO A 162 -6.77 -10.78 -0.05
N LEU A 163 -5.51 -10.47 0.29
CA LEU A 163 -4.37 -11.37 0.27
C LEU A 163 -3.87 -11.55 1.70
N GLU A 164 -3.94 -12.79 2.21
CA GLU A 164 -3.55 -13.15 3.57
C GLU A 164 -2.27 -14.00 3.56
N ASP A 165 -1.40 -13.83 4.57
CA ASP A 165 -0.26 -14.72 4.77
C ASP A 165 -0.74 -15.99 5.49
N SER A 166 -0.75 -17.12 4.79
CA SER A 166 -1.28 -18.38 5.34
C SER A 166 -0.51 -18.94 6.54
N ARG A 167 0.67 -18.37 6.84
CA ARG A 167 1.50 -18.77 7.99
C ARG A 167 1.20 -17.94 9.23
N CYS A 168 0.56 -16.79 9.05
CA CYS A 168 0.06 -15.98 10.14
C CYS A 168 -1.44 -16.26 10.22
N GLY A 169 -1.90 -16.90 11.31
CA GLY A 169 -3.35 -17.00 11.54
C GLY A 169 -4.01 -15.61 11.43
N SER A 170 -5.29 -15.57 11.03
CA SER A 170 -6.07 -14.34 10.77
C SER A 170 -5.89 -13.24 11.82
N ASP A 171 -5.60 -13.63 13.06
CA ASP A 171 -5.49 -12.72 14.20
C ASP A 171 -4.12 -12.01 14.31
N ARG A 172 -3.10 -12.41 13.53
CA ARG A 172 -1.73 -11.88 13.67
C ARG A 172 -1.29 -10.93 12.56
N CYS A 173 -1.90 -11.00 11.36
CA CYS A 173 -1.54 -10.13 10.24
C CYS A 173 -2.78 -9.66 9.51
N SER A 174 -2.92 -8.34 9.39
CA SER A 174 -3.94 -7.74 8.53
C SER A 174 -3.69 -8.14 7.07
N PRO A 175 -4.74 -8.49 6.31
CA PRO A 175 -4.62 -8.78 4.89
C PRO A 175 -4.13 -7.55 4.13
N PHE A 176 -3.49 -7.78 2.99
CA PHE A 176 -3.36 -6.75 1.97
C PHE A 176 -4.61 -6.72 1.10
N TYR A 177 -5.05 -5.53 0.73
CA TYR A 177 -6.16 -5.34 -0.20
C TYR A 177 -5.61 -4.94 -1.56
N ILE A 178 -5.83 -5.78 -2.56
CA ILE A 178 -5.26 -5.61 -3.92
C ILE A 178 -6.34 -5.14 -4.90
N HIS A 179 -6.00 -4.23 -5.81
CA HIS A 179 -6.95 -3.72 -6.80
C HIS A 179 -7.30 -4.79 -7.84
N LYS A 180 -8.55 -5.28 -7.82
CA LYS A 180 -9.01 -6.40 -8.65
C LYS A 180 -8.74 -6.17 -10.14
N GLN A 181 -9.19 -5.02 -10.66
CA GLN A 181 -9.08 -4.69 -12.09
C GLN A 181 -7.62 -4.65 -12.60
N LEU A 182 -6.69 -4.12 -11.79
CA LEU A 182 -5.27 -4.03 -12.16
C LEU A 182 -4.60 -5.40 -12.08
N LEU A 183 -4.96 -6.21 -11.08
CA LEU A 183 -4.46 -7.56 -10.95
C LEU A 183 -4.91 -8.45 -12.12
N GLU A 184 -6.20 -8.41 -12.48
CA GLU A 184 -6.76 -9.15 -13.62
C GLU A 184 -6.13 -8.74 -14.95
N PHE A 185 -5.84 -7.44 -15.12
CA PHE A 185 -5.17 -6.94 -16.33
C PHE A 185 -3.74 -7.50 -16.49
N HIS A 186 -3.02 -7.69 -15.37
CA HIS A 186 -1.62 -8.09 -15.39
C HIS A 186 -1.37 -9.59 -15.17
N SER A 187 -2.38 -10.35 -14.74
CA SER A 187 -2.24 -11.75 -14.37
C SER A 187 -3.49 -12.56 -14.75
N SER A 188 -3.31 -13.53 -15.66
CA SER A 188 -4.35 -14.50 -16.04
C SER A 188 -4.71 -15.51 -14.95
N TYR A 189 -3.99 -15.49 -13.81
CA TYR A 189 -4.20 -16.41 -12.70
C TYR A 189 -5.49 -16.13 -11.89
N PHE A 190 -6.01 -14.90 -11.96
CA PHE A 190 -7.20 -14.48 -11.25
C PHE A 190 -8.36 -14.36 -12.24
N PRO A 191 -9.16 -15.43 -12.49
CA PRO A 191 -10.40 -15.30 -13.25
C PRO A 191 -11.44 -14.52 -12.45
N GLU A 192 -12.39 -13.88 -13.15
CA GLU A 192 -13.39 -12.92 -12.63
C GLU A 192 -14.18 -13.41 -11.39
N GLU A 193 -14.29 -14.72 -11.20
CA GLU A 193 -15.16 -15.38 -10.20
C GLU A 193 -14.53 -15.60 -8.81
N ASN A 194 -13.23 -15.34 -8.62
CA ASN A 194 -12.59 -15.59 -7.32
C ASN A 194 -12.56 -14.33 -6.44
N GLN A 195 -13.68 -14.06 -5.76
CA GLN A 195 -13.71 -13.15 -4.59
C GLN A 195 -13.14 -13.80 -3.31
N LYS A 196 -12.48 -14.94 -3.43
CA LYS A 196 -11.95 -15.68 -2.28
C LYS A 196 -10.71 -14.98 -1.75
N VAL A 197 -10.51 -15.05 -0.44
CA VAL A 197 -9.24 -14.72 0.20
C VAL A 197 -8.16 -15.57 -0.46
N HIS A 198 -7.14 -14.92 -1.00
CA HIS A 198 -5.99 -15.61 -1.56
C HIS A 198 -4.94 -15.76 -0.48
N GLU A 199 -4.56 -17.01 -0.22
CA GLU A 199 -3.49 -17.33 0.69
C GLU A 199 -2.14 -17.27 -0.01
N PHE A 200 -1.17 -16.65 0.67
CA PHE A 200 0.21 -16.64 0.22
C PHE A 200 1.17 -17.08 1.33
N SER A 201 2.16 -17.92 1.00
CA SER A 201 3.23 -18.30 1.92
C SER A 201 4.52 -17.59 1.53
N SER A 202 4.78 -16.42 2.13
CA SER A 202 6.05 -15.69 1.94
C SER A 202 6.93 -15.89 3.15
N LEU A 203 8.13 -16.49 3.08
CA LEU A 203 9.05 -16.52 4.23
C LEU A 203 9.49 -15.11 4.67
N ASN A 204 8.66 -14.39 5.42
CA ASN A 204 8.97 -13.20 6.22
C ASN A 204 9.38 -11.89 5.52
N TRP A 205 8.96 -11.64 4.28
CA TRP A 205 9.29 -10.37 3.63
C TRP A 205 8.06 -9.57 3.21
N HIS A 206 7.37 -8.99 4.20
CA HIS A 206 6.26 -8.04 4.00
C HIS A 206 6.62 -6.96 2.95
N GLN A 207 7.86 -6.46 3.00
CA GLN A 207 8.36 -5.48 2.05
C GLN A 207 8.45 -6.00 0.61
N HIS A 208 8.93 -7.23 0.37
CA HIS A 208 9.04 -7.77 -0.98
C HIS A 208 7.68 -8.09 -1.60
N VAL A 209 6.69 -8.49 -0.78
CA VAL A 209 5.31 -8.64 -1.23
C VAL A 209 4.74 -7.28 -1.64
N LEU A 210 4.95 -6.23 -0.84
CA LEU A 210 4.56 -4.88 -1.23
C LEU A 210 5.24 -4.43 -2.52
N GLU A 211 6.57 -4.58 -2.63
CA GLU A 211 7.31 -4.27 -3.86
C GLU A 211 6.73 -5.00 -5.08
N LEU A 212 6.45 -6.30 -4.92
CA LEU A 212 5.82 -7.10 -5.94
C LEU A 212 4.48 -6.52 -6.38
N LEU A 213 3.57 -6.27 -5.42
CA LEU A 213 2.25 -5.74 -5.70
C LEU A 213 2.34 -4.39 -6.41
N GLN A 214 3.24 -3.51 -5.97
CA GLN A 214 3.47 -2.21 -6.62
C GLN A 214 3.91 -2.39 -8.09
N ILE A 215 4.86 -3.30 -8.37
CA ILE A 215 5.33 -3.55 -9.75
C ILE A 215 4.23 -4.19 -10.60
N ILE A 216 3.46 -5.13 -10.04
CA ILE A 216 2.30 -5.72 -10.72
C ILE A 216 1.34 -4.60 -11.16
N HIS A 217 1.13 -3.59 -10.32
CA HIS A 217 0.24 -2.46 -10.62
C HIS A 217 0.91 -1.35 -11.44
N GLY A 218 2.10 -1.60 -12.00
CA GLY A 218 2.80 -0.69 -12.91
C GLY A 218 3.65 0.38 -12.24
N VAL A 219 3.80 0.34 -10.91
CA VAL A 219 4.64 1.29 -10.19
C VAL A 219 6.12 0.94 -10.34
N ASN A 220 6.92 1.93 -10.70
CA ASN A 220 8.37 1.80 -10.90
C ASN A 220 9.14 1.92 -9.56
N VAL A 221 8.85 1.06 -8.59
CA VAL A 221 9.48 1.11 -7.26
C VAL A 221 10.92 0.62 -7.28
N ARG A 222 11.80 1.25 -6.50
CA ARG A 222 13.16 0.75 -6.31
C ARG A 222 13.14 -0.53 -5.48
N VAL A 223 13.40 -1.66 -6.13
CA VAL A 223 13.50 -2.96 -5.45
C VAL A 223 14.84 -3.12 -4.75
N GLN A 224 14.81 -3.56 -3.48
CA GLN A 224 16.02 -3.85 -2.73
C GLN A 224 16.77 -5.06 -3.30
N ASN A 225 16.04 -6.16 -3.59
CA ASN A 225 16.60 -7.36 -4.19
C ASN A 225 15.61 -8.00 -5.19
N PRO A 226 15.84 -7.84 -6.51
CA PRO A 226 14.98 -8.43 -7.53
C PRO A 226 14.83 -9.95 -7.43
N CYS A 227 15.86 -10.66 -6.93
CA CYS A 227 15.80 -12.11 -6.77
C CYS A 227 14.76 -12.52 -5.73
N TYR A 228 14.60 -11.74 -4.65
CA TYR A 228 13.55 -12.02 -3.66
C TYR A 228 12.16 -11.74 -4.24
N THR A 229 11.97 -10.64 -4.96
CA THR A 229 10.70 -10.35 -5.66
C THR A 229 10.31 -11.48 -6.61
N LEU A 230 11.26 -12.03 -7.37
CA LEU A 230 11.03 -13.16 -8.28
C LEU A 230 10.69 -14.47 -7.54
N ASN A 231 11.32 -14.73 -6.38
CA ASN A 231 11.17 -15.97 -5.62
C ASN A 231 10.02 -15.98 -4.61
N ILE A 232 9.19 -14.94 -4.57
CA ILE A 232 7.93 -14.98 -3.83
C ILE A 232 7.12 -16.16 -4.42
N GLY A 233 6.92 -17.23 -3.65
CA GLY A 233 6.29 -18.52 -4.06
C GLY A 233 4.92 -18.46 -4.77
N GLY A 234 4.36 -17.27 -5.00
CA GLY A 234 3.11 -16.99 -5.69
C GLY A 234 3.35 -16.34 -7.06
N MET A 235 4.54 -15.80 -7.30
CA MET A 235 4.91 -15.17 -8.56
C MET A 235 4.85 -16.13 -9.75
N CYS A 236 5.36 -17.35 -9.57
CA CYS A 236 5.26 -18.38 -10.60
C CYS A 236 3.80 -18.72 -10.94
N LYS A 237 2.87 -18.55 -9.99
CA LYS A 237 1.44 -18.78 -10.21
C LYS A 237 0.78 -17.58 -10.89
N MET A 238 1.13 -16.35 -10.48
CA MET A 238 0.56 -15.11 -11.02
C MET A 238 0.95 -14.84 -12.48
N ASN A 239 2.05 -15.43 -12.98
CA ASN A 239 2.51 -15.25 -14.37
C ASN A 239 2.63 -13.76 -14.78
N ALA A 240 3.03 -12.91 -13.84
CA ALA A 240 3.10 -11.46 -14.03
C ALA A 240 4.32 -11.08 -14.89
N LEU A 241 4.13 -11.04 -16.21
CA LEU A 241 5.19 -10.77 -17.19
C LEU A 241 5.89 -9.42 -16.96
N ASN A 242 5.14 -8.40 -16.54
CA ASN A 242 5.67 -7.08 -16.22
C ASN A 242 6.68 -7.13 -15.07
N VAL A 243 6.38 -7.87 -13.99
CA VAL A 243 7.30 -8.03 -12.86
C VAL A 243 8.58 -8.72 -13.28
N ARG A 244 8.47 -9.82 -14.06
CA ARG A 244 9.64 -10.55 -14.55
C ARG A 244 10.56 -9.64 -15.37
N ARG A 245 9.99 -8.93 -16.36
CA ARG A 245 10.74 -7.99 -17.21
C ARG A 245 11.35 -6.85 -16.38
N TYR A 246 10.63 -6.36 -15.37
CA TYR A 246 11.14 -5.35 -14.48
C TYR A 246 12.35 -5.84 -13.69
N CYS A 247 12.22 -6.98 -13.00
CA CYS A 247 13.29 -7.57 -12.20
C CYS A 247 14.51 -7.90 -13.06
N GLU A 248 14.29 -8.42 -14.27
CA GLU A 248 15.36 -8.71 -15.25
C GLU A 248 16.18 -7.45 -15.58
N ARG A 249 15.51 -6.33 -15.86
CA ARG A 249 16.19 -5.04 -16.12
C ARG A 249 16.97 -4.54 -14.90
N GLN A 250 16.45 -4.78 -13.69
CA GLN A 250 17.15 -4.38 -12.46
C GLN A 250 18.39 -5.24 -12.22
N LEU A 251 18.33 -6.54 -12.53
CA LEU A 251 19.48 -7.44 -12.42
C LEU A 251 20.60 -7.09 -13.41
N ILE A 252 20.26 -6.74 -14.66
CA ILE A 252 21.25 -6.30 -15.67
C ILE A 252 22.03 -5.05 -15.22
N LYS A 253 21.45 -4.20 -14.38
CA LYS A 253 22.10 -2.98 -13.87
C LYS A 253 23.00 -3.21 -12.67
N ARG A 254 23.01 -4.43 -12.10
CA ARG A 254 23.77 -4.75 -10.89
C ARG A 254 25.09 -5.43 -11.24
N GLU A 255 26.04 -5.30 -10.32
CA GLU A 255 27.26 -6.07 -10.36
C GLU A 255 26.96 -7.55 -10.10
N VAL A 256 27.71 -8.41 -10.77
CA VAL A 256 27.55 -9.87 -10.70
C VAL A 256 28.46 -10.38 -9.58
N GLU A 257 27.91 -10.53 -8.39
CA GLU A 257 28.64 -11.01 -7.21
C GLU A 257 28.76 -12.54 -7.18
N ASP A 258 27.65 -13.25 -7.40
CA ASP A 258 27.59 -14.71 -7.45
C ASP A 258 27.00 -15.16 -8.79
N LEU A 259 27.90 -15.56 -9.68
CA LEU A 259 27.54 -15.99 -11.03
C LEU A 259 26.68 -17.27 -11.01
N GLY A 260 26.97 -18.23 -10.13
CA GLY A 260 26.21 -19.49 -10.04
C GLY A 260 24.78 -19.24 -9.60
N TYR A 261 24.61 -18.45 -8.52
CA TYR A 261 23.30 -18.03 -8.05
C TYR A 261 22.49 -17.27 -9.11
N TYR A 262 23.12 -16.36 -9.86
CA TYR A 262 22.39 -15.64 -10.90
C TYR A 262 22.01 -16.52 -12.10
N PHE A 263 22.83 -17.51 -12.46
CA PHE A 263 22.46 -18.51 -13.46
C PHE A 263 21.27 -19.35 -12.99
N PHE A 264 21.25 -19.77 -11.71
CA PHE A 264 20.11 -20.44 -11.10
C PHE A 264 18.82 -19.60 -11.24
N ILE A 265 18.87 -18.34 -10.81
CA ILE A 265 17.73 -17.42 -10.88
C ILE A 265 17.27 -17.19 -12.32
N ALA A 266 18.22 -16.97 -13.24
CA ALA A 266 17.90 -16.72 -14.64
C ALA A 266 17.24 -17.93 -15.31
N SER A 267 17.71 -19.14 -14.99
CA SER A 267 17.11 -20.40 -15.45
C SER A 267 15.71 -20.58 -14.89
N LEU A 268 15.57 -20.50 -13.56
CA LEU A 268 14.30 -20.73 -12.85
C LEU A 268 13.16 -19.84 -13.35
N HIS A 269 13.48 -18.57 -13.66
CA HIS A 269 12.49 -17.56 -14.06
C HIS A 269 12.43 -17.30 -15.57
N ASN A 270 13.25 -18.00 -16.37
CA ASN A 270 13.38 -17.81 -17.82
C ASN A 270 13.76 -16.37 -18.20
N LEU A 271 14.80 -15.82 -17.56
CA LEU A 271 15.32 -14.46 -17.78
C LEU A 271 16.26 -14.41 -19.00
N ASN A 272 15.68 -14.60 -20.19
CA ASN A 272 16.42 -14.76 -21.44
C ASN A 272 17.20 -13.52 -21.91
N HIS A 273 16.90 -12.31 -21.40
CA HIS A 273 17.69 -11.10 -21.67
C HIS A 273 18.79 -10.89 -20.63
N PHE A 274 18.63 -11.42 -19.42
CA PHE A 274 19.70 -11.42 -18.41
C PHE A 274 20.76 -12.47 -18.69
N LEU A 275 20.41 -13.62 -19.27
CA LEU A 275 21.38 -14.67 -19.61
C LEU A 275 22.55 -14.17 -20.49
N PRO A 276 22.34 -13.44 -21.60
CA PRO A 276 23.45 -12.86 -22.39
C PRO A 276 24.34 -11.93 -21.58
N TYR A 277 23.79 -11.22 -20.60
CA TYR A 277 24.57 -10.38 -19.70
C TYR A 277 25.47 -11.25 -18.81
N LEU A 278 24.92 -12.30 -18.19
CA LEU A 278 25.69 -13.25 -17.37
C LEU A 278 26.79 -13.97 -18.16
N LEU A 279 26.51 -14.37 -19.40
CA LEU A 279 27.48 -15.06 -20.26
C LEU A 279 28.74 -14.22 -20.51
N LYS A 280 28.66 -12.88 -20.51
CA LYS A 280 29.85 -11.99 -20.62
C LYS A 280 30.81 -12.13 -19.45
N HIS A 281 30.36 -12.64 -18.31
CA HIS A 281 31.19 -12.86 -17.12
C HIS A 281 31.74 -14.29 -17.04
N VAL A 282 31.36 -15.18 -17.97
CA VAL A 282 31.87 -16.55 -18.03
C VAL A 282 33.15 -16.58 -18.86
N LYS A 283 34.25 -17.10 -18.30
CA LYS A 283 35.58 -17.07 -18.93
C LYS A 283 35.79 -18.14 -20.01
N SER A 284 35.09 -19.27 -19.92
CA SER A 284 35.24 -20.38 -20.88
C SER A 284 34.05 -21.33 -20.86
N GLY A 285 33.93 -22.17 -21.90
CA GLY A 285 32.93 -23.25 -21.94
C GLY A 285 33.04 -24.20 -20.74
N LYS A 286 34.26 -24.48 -20.25
CA LYS A 286 34.47 -25.32 -19.06
C LYS A 286 33.91 -24.68 -17.78
N GLN A 287 34.07 -23.36 -17.62
CA GLN A 287 33.45 -22.64 -16.51
C GLN A 287 31.92 -22.67 -16.62
N LEU A 288 31.37 -22.44 -17.82
CA LEU A 288 29.93 -22.53 -18.05
C LEU A 288 29.38 -23.91 -17.64
N SER A 289 30.04 -24.98 -18.09
CA SER A 289 29.64 -26.35 -17.75
C SER A 289 29.68 -26.60 -16.24
N THR A 290 30.67 -26.05 -15.53
CA THR A 290 30.76 -26.17 -14.07
C THR A 290 29.59 -25.48 -13.37
N ILE A 291 29.23 -24.26 -13.81
CA ILE A 291 28.09 -23.50 -13.28
C ILE A 291 26.79 -24.27 -13.51
N ILE A 292 26.55 -24.70 -14.76
CA ILE A 292 25.32 -25.42 -15.12
C ILE A 292 25.19 -26.71 -14.31
N MET A 293 26.25 -27.49 -14.15
CA MET A 293 26.21 -28.77 -13.42
C MET A 293 26.00 -28.61 -11.92
N LYS A 294 26.48 -27.52 -11.31
CA LYS A 294 26.43 -27.33 -9.85
C LYS A 294 25.20 -26.55 -9.41
N ASP A 295 24.86 -25.51 -10.15
CA ASP A 295 23.99 -24.46 -9.66
C ASP A 295 22.66 -24.42 -10.42
N VAL A 296 22.52 -25.14 -11.54
CA VAL A 296 21.32 -25.09 -12.38
C VAL A 296 20.70 -26.47 -12.57
N GLU A 297 19.38 -26.54 -12.38
CA GLU A 297 18.60 -27.73 -12.73
C GLU A 297 18.35 -27.74 -14.25
N ILE A 298 19.16 -28.50 -14.99
CA ILE A 298 19.11 -28.59 -16.47
C ILE A 298 17.71 -28.96 -16.95
N GLU A 299 17.02 -29.84 -16.24
CA GLU A 299 15.67 -30.32 -16.58
C GLU A 299 14.61 -29.21 -16.53
N LYS A 300 14.88 -28.12 -15.79
CA LYS A 300 13.97 -26.98 -15.65
C LYS A 300 14.30 -25.83 -16.61
N MET A 301 15.40 -25.90 -17.36
CA MET A 301 15.76 -24.86 -18.31
C MET A 301 14.73 -24.79 -19.46
N SER A 302 14.35 -23.59 -19.87
CA SER A 302 13.63 -23.43 -21.14
C SER A 302 14.52 -23.76 -22.33
N SER A 303 13.89 -24.15 -23.44
CA SER A 303 14.57 -24.40 -24.70
C SER A 303 15.40 -23.21 -25.18
N GLU A 304 14.93 -21.99 -24.96
CA GLU A 304 15.66 -20.78 -25.34
C GLU A 304 16.90 -20.55 -24.46
N PHE A 305 16.79 -20.80 -23.16
CA PHE A 305 17.93 -20.73 -22.24
C PHE A 305 19.02 -21.74 -22.64
N MET A 306 18.63 -23.00 -22.90
CA MET A 306 19.55 -24.06 -23.32
C MET A 306 20.24 -23.75 -24.65
N LYS A 307 19.52 -23.17 -25.63
CA LYS A 307 20.11 -22.78 -26.92
C LYS A 307 21.22 -21.75 -26.74
N GLN A 308 20.98 -20.73 -25.92
CA GLN A 308 21.97 -19.68 -25.66
C GLN A 308 23.21 -20.22 -24.94
N CYS A 309 23.02 -21.07 -23.91
CA CYS A 309 24.14 -21.72 -23.23
C CYS A 309 24.95 -22.64 -24.15
N THR A 310 24.26 -23.48 -24.93
CA THR A 310 24.89 -24.41 -25.88
C THR A 310 25.69 -23.66 -26.93
N ARG A 311 25.12 -22.59 -27.49
CA ARG A 311 25.81 -21.73 -28.45
C ARG A 311 27.08 -21.14 -27.85
N TYR A 312 26.99 -20.55 -26.66
CA TYR A 312 28.15 -19.98 -25.97
C TYR A 312 29.24 -21.04 -25.71
N PHE A 313 28.83 -22.23 -25.27
CA PHE A 313 29.75 -23.32 -24.99
C PHE A 313 30.60 -23.68 -26.21
N PHE A 314 29.98 -23.89 -27.37
CA PHE A 314 30.69 -24.23 -28.61
C PHE A 314 31.55 -23.07 -29.14
N GLU A 315 31.10 -21.83 -28.98
CA GLU A 315 31.88 -20.64 -29.38
C GLU A 315 33.11 -20.41 -28.49
N ASN A 316 33.14 -20.97 -27.26
CA ASN A 316 34.18 -20.73 -26.25
C ASN A 316 34.79 -22.01 -25.67
N SER A 317 34.71 -23.13 -26.41
CA SER A 317 35.25 -24.44 -26.00
C SER A 317 36.67 -24.72 -26.49
N GLU A 318 37.23 -23.87 -27.37
CA GLU A 318 38.56 -24.05 -27.98
C GLU A 318 39.68 -23.21 -27.34
N ASN A 319 39.44 -22.56 -26.20
CA ASN A 319 40.45 -21.84 -25.40
C ASN A 319 40.74 -22.51 -24.06
#